data_AF-A0A7L0JXD2-F1
#
_entry.id   AF-A0A7L0JXD2-F1
#
_cell.length_a   1.000
_cell.length_b   1.000
_cell.length_c   1.000
_cell.angle_alpha   90.00
_cell.angle_beta   90.00
_cell.angle_gamma   90.00
#
_symmetry.space_group_name_H-M   'P 1'
#
loop_
_entity.id
_entity.type
_entity.pdbx_description
1 polymer ?
#
loop_
_entity_poly.entity_id
_entity_poly.type
_entity_poly.pdbx_seq_one_letter_code
_entity_poly.pdbx_strand_id
1 'polypeptide(L)'
;VQQPGTPLSNHEYRQFFRSLRATNRASTACHLRALYGCQNPLLRRLDEYENHGAIPKGSICSELPGTPFFPSFCAFAFYRCIMKRYFIKV
;
A
#
# COMPACT_ATOMS: atom_id res chain seq x y z
N VAL A 1 11.82 14.87 10.95
CA VAL A 1 10.86 15.15 9.85
C VAL A 1 10.93 14.00 8.88
N GLN A 2 9.86 13.22 8.69
CA GLN A 2 9.84 12.19 7.64
C GLN A 2 9.75 12.85 6.26
N GLN A 3 10.46 12.29 5.29
CA GLN A 3 10.42 12.75 3.91
C GLN A 3 9.20 12.13 3.18
N PRO A 4 8.44 12.92 2.41
CA PRO A 4 7.34 12.40 1.60
C PRO A 4 7.80 11.30 0.64
N GLY A 5 6.99 10.25 0.49
CA GLY A 5 7.30 9.12 -0.40
C GLY A 5 8.20 8.06 0.21
N THR A 6 8.62 8.22 1.47
CA THR A 6 9.36 7.17 2.17
C THR A 6 8.41 6.09 2.73
N PRO A 7 8.85 4.81 2.80
CA PRO A 7 8.05 3.76 3.44
C PRO A 7 7.82 4.02 4.93
N LEU A 8 6.70 3.54 5.47
CA LEU A 8 6.42 3.58 6.92
C LEU A 8 7.48 2.81 7.72
N SER A 9 7.84 3.34 8.89
CA SER A 9 8.60 2.60 9.90
C SER A 9 7.81 1.39 10.44
N ASN A 10 8.46 0.50 11.20
CA ASN A 10 7.78 -0.69 11.76
C ASN A 10 6.60 -0.31 12.67
N HIS A 11 6.74 0.79 13.41
CA HIS A 11 5.71 1.28 14.31
C HIS A 11 4.54 1.89 13.53
N GLU A 12 4.82 2.78 12.57
CA GLU A 12 3.81 3.43 11.73
C GLU A 12 3.02 2.43 10.90
N TYR A 13 3.71 1.43 10.34
CA TYR A 13 3.08 0.37 9.57
C TYR A 13 2.03 -0.38 10.41
N ARG A 14 2.38 -0.76 11.65
CA ARG A 14 1.42 -1.40 12.56
C ARG A 14 0.24 -0.49 12.87
N GLN A 15 0.47 0.79 13.13
CA GLN A 15 -0.58 1.76 13.45
C GLN A 15 -1.52 2.00 12.27
N PHE A 16 -0.98 2.22 11.07
CA PHE A 16 -1.73 2.41 9.83
C PHE A 16 -2.67 1.24 9.59
N PHE A 17 -2.13 0.02 9.57
CA PHE A 17 -2.91 -1.18 9.28
C PHE A 17 -3.83 -1.63 10.42
N ARG A 18 -3.58 -1.19 11.66
CA ARG A 18 -4.52 -1.45 12.77
C ARG A 18 -5.92 -0.91 12.46
N SER A 19 -6.00 0.26 11.83
CA SER A 19 -7.28 0.88 11.41
C SER A 19 -7.97 0.12 10.25
N LEU A 20 -7.19 -0.60 9.45
CA LEU A 20 -7.67 -1.39 8.31
C LEU A 20 -7.99 -2.84 8.67
N ARG A 21 -7.50 -3.35 9.81
CA ARG A 21 -7.81 -4.68 10.34
C ARG A 21 -9.21 -4.77 10.96
N ALA A 22 -9.72 -3.67 11.52
CA ALA A 22 -10.94 -3.67 12.33
C ALA A 22 -12.26 -3.66 11.53
N THR A 23 -12.20 -3.61 10.20
CA THR A 23 -13.39 -3.50 9.33
C THR A 23 -13.03 -4.04 7.95
N ASN A 24 -14.02 -4.45 7.15
CA ASN A 24 -13.84 -4.92 5.76
C ASN A 24 -13.14 -3.91 4.81
N ARG A 25 -12.62 -2.79 5.33
CA ARG A 25 -11.91 -1.71 4.63
C ARG A 25 -10.77 -2.20 3.76
N ALA A 26 -9.96 -3.17 4.22
CA ALA A 26 -8.91 -3.74 3.37
C ALA A 26 -9.51 -4.42 2.13
N SER A 27 -10.56 -5.22 2.31
CA SER A 27 -11.29 -5.86 1.20
C SER A 27 -11.99 -4.84 0.30
N THR A 28 -12.63 -3.82 0.86
CA THR A 28 -13.28 -2.73 0.10
C THR A 28 -12.26 -1.93 -0.72
N ALA A 29 -11.13 -1.55 -0.13
CA ALA A 29 -10.05 -0.85 -0.84
C ALA A 29 -9.51 -1.71 -1.98
N CYS A 30 -9.35 -3.02 -1.76
CA CYS A 30 -8.90 -3.94 -2.79
C CYS A 30 -9.94 -4.16 -3.90
N HIS A 31 -11.24 -4.20 -3.59
CA HIS A 31 -12.31 -4.20 -4.60
C HIS A 31 -12.29 -2.93 -5.44
N LEU A 32 -12.19 -1.76 -4.80
CA LEU A 32 -12.05 -0.49 -5.52
C LEU A 32 -10.81 -0.50 -6.42
N ARG A 33 -9.71 -1.08 -5.95
CA ARG A 33 -8.46 -1.13 -6.73
C ARG A 33 -8.58 -2.06 -7.92
N ALA A 34 -9.31 -3.17 -7.78
CA ALA A 34 -9.59 -4.08 -8.89
C ALA A 34 -10.47 -3.44 -9.96
N LEU A 35 -11.46 -2.63 -9.57
CA LEU A 35 -12.40 -2.01 -10.50
C LEU A 35 -11.83 -0.76 -11.19
N TYR A 36 -11.10 0.07 -10.45
CA TYR A 36 -10.72 1.42 -10.90
C TYR A 36 -9.21 1.63 -10.99
N GLY A 37 -8.41 0.63 -10.63
CA GLY A 37 -6.96 0.80 -10.49
C GLY A 37 -6.60 1.86 -9.45
N CYS A 38 -5.39 2.42 -9.56
CA CYS A 38 -4.90 3.42 -8.61
C CYS A 38 -5.27 4.87 -8.99
N GLN A 39 -6.02 5.06 -10.07
CA GLN A 39 -6.55 6.39 -10.42
C GLN A 39 -7.75 6.79 -9.56
N ASN A 40 -8.36 5.83 -8.84
CA ASN A 40 -9.42 6.13 -7.90
C ASN A 40 -8.94 7.14 -6.82
N PRO A 41 -9.59 8.30 -6.65
CA PRO A 41 -9.14 9.33 -5.73
C PRO A 41 -9.04 8.89 -4.26
N LEU A 42 -9.90 7.96 -3.83
CA LEU A 42 -9.86 7.44 -2.46
C LEU A 42 -8.64 6.54 -2.24
N LEU A 43 -8.29 5.72 -3.24
CA LEU A 43 -7.10 4.88 -3.18
C LEU A 43 -5.82 5.69 -3.27
N ARG A 44 -5.80 6.71 -4.13
CA ARG A 44 -4.65 7.62 -4.23
C ARG A 44 -4.36 8.30 -2.89
N ARG A 45 -5.38 8.79 -2.19
CA ARG A 45 -5.22 9.37 -0.85
C ARG A 45 -4.75 8.35 0.18
N LEU A 46 -5.26 7.12 0.11
CA LEU A 46 -4.81 6.04 1.00
C LEU A 46 -3.33 5.70 0.76
N ASP A 47 -2.91 5.62 -0.49
CA ASP A 47 -1.53 5.32 -0.89
C ASP A 47 -0.59 6.48 -0.54
N GLU A 48 -1.01 7.73 -0.71
CA GLU A 48 -0.29 8.91 -0.22
C GLU A 48 -0.11 8.83 1.30
N TYR A 49 -1.17 8.51 2.05
CA TYR A 49 -1.10 8.40 3.51
C TYR A 49 -0.18 7.25 3.98
N GLU A 50 -0.17 6.12 3.27
CA GLU A 50 0.76 5.01 3.52
C GLU A 50 2.22 5.40 3.28
N ASN A 51 2.50 6.46 2.51
CA ASN A 51 3.86 6.84 2.12
C ASN A 51 4.19 8.28 2.53
N HIS A 52 3.79 8.68 3.74
CA HIS A 52 4.09 10.01 4.30
C HIS A 52 3.63 11.19 3.41
N GLY A 53 2.46 11.06 2.78
CA GLY A 53 1.80 12.11 2.01
C GLY A 53 2.17 12.18 0.53
N ALA A 54 3.02 11.29 0.02
CA ALA A 54 3.34 11.22 -1.41
C ALA A 54 3.54 9.78 -1.88
N ILE A 55 3.04 9.44 -3.06
CA ILE A 55 3.28 8.11 -3.64
C ILE A 55 4.74 8.05 -4.14
N PRO A 56 5.53 7.02 -3.78
CA PRO A 56 6.89 6.88 -4.26
C PRO A 56 6.92 6.75 -5.79
N LYS A 57 7.88 7.43 -6.43
CA LYS A 57 8.07 7.37 -7.88
C LYS A 57 9.02 6.23 -8.23
N GLY A 58 8.74 5.56 -9.35
CA GLY A 58 9.56 4.47 -9.86
C GLY A 58 9.28 3.13 -9.17
N SER A 59 10.24 2.22 -9.31
CA SER A 59 10.12 0.85 -8.80
C SER A 59 10.16 0.79 -7.27
N ILE A 60 9.39 -0.13 -6.69
CA ILE A 60 9.33 -0.39 -5.26
C ILE A 60 10.10 -1.67 -4.96
N CYS A 61 11.04 -1.58 -4.03
CA CYS A 61 11.72 -2.74 -3.46
C CYS A 61 10.82 -3.39 -2.42
N SER A 62 10.88 -4.72 -2.34
CA SER A 62 10.03 -5.51 -1.46
C SER A 62 10.80 -6.71 -0.93
N GLU A 63 10.64 -7.03 0.36
CA GLU A 63 11.16 -8.26 0.96
C GLU A 63 10.27 -9.49 0.72
N LEU A 64 9.27 -9.41 -0.18
CA LEU A 64 8.39 -10.54 -0.47
C LEU A 64 9.17 -11.67 -1.19
N PRO A 65 9.11 -12.92 -0.67
CA PRO A 65 9.72 -14.05 -1.34
C PRO A 65 9.20 -14.22 -2.76
N GLY A 66 10.10 -14.23 -3.74
CA GLY A 66 9.79 -14.43 -5.16
C GLY A 66 9.38 -13.16 -5.93
N THR A 67 9.19 -12.00 -5.28
CA THR A 67 8.90 -10.74 -5.99
C THR A 67 9.61 -9.56 -5.32
N PRO A 68 10.92 -9.40 -5.58
CA PRO A 68 11.73 -8.38 -4.92
C PRO A 68 11.47 -6.95 -5.41
N PHE A 69 10.90 -6.80 -6.62
CA PHE A 69 10.65 -5.49 -7.22
C PHE A 69 9.26 -5.41 -7.84
N PHE A 70 8.63 -4.26 -7.67
CA PHE A 70 7.40 -3.89 -8.36
C PHE A 70 7.64 -2.63 -9.20
N PRO A 71 7.06 -2.52 -10.39
CA PRO A 71 7.28 -1.36 -11.27
C PRO A 71 6.71 -0.04 -10.72
N SER A 72 5.81 -0.11 -9.74
CA SER A 72 5.25 1.05 -9.05
C SER A 72 4.60 0.64 -7.72
N PHE A 73 4.32 1.63 -6.86
CA PHE A 73 3.55 1.40 -5.64
C PHE A 73 2.16 0.86 -5.92
N CYS A 74 1.53 1.29 -7.02
CA CYS A 74 0.24 0.76 -7.45
C CYS A 74 0.30 -0.75 -7.69
N ALA A 75 1.32 -1.23 -8.41
CA ALA A 75 1.50 -2.66 -8.70
C ALA A 75 1.76 -3.46 -7.42
N PHE A 76 2.58 -2.92 -6.50
CA PHE A 76 2.81 -3.51 -5.19
C PHE A 76 1.53 -3.63 -4.36
N ALA A 77 0.75 -2.55 -4.25
CA ALA A 77 -0.49 -2.53 -3.50
C ALA A 77 -1.55 -3.46 -4.12
N PHE A 78 -1.60 -3.55 -5.45
CA PHE A 78 -2.47 -4.49 -6.17
C PHE A 78 -2.07 -5.95 -5.93
N TYR A 79 -0.78 -6.27 -5.97
CA TYR A 79 -0.28 -7.60 -5.62
C TYR A 79 -0.69 -8.01 -4.20
N ARG A 80 -0.53 -7.10 -3.22
CA ARG A 80 -1.00 -7.33 -1.84
C ARG A 80 -2.49 -7.64 -1.78
N CYS A 81 -3.30 -7.00 -2.62
CA CYS A 81 -4.73 -7.29 -2.72
C CYS A 81 -5.02 -8.70 -3.28
N ILE A 82 -4.42 -9.06 -4.42
CA ILE A 82 -4.65 -10.38 -5.06
C ILE A 82 -4.22 -11.52 -4.14
N MET A 83 -3.05 -11.38 -3.52
CA MET A 83 -2.50 -12.41 -2.64
C MET A 83 -3.14 -12.41 -1.24
N LYS A 84 -4.09 -11.51 -0.98
CA LYS A 84 -4.69 -11.27 0.35
C LYS A 84 -3.62 -10.99 1.43
N ARG A 85 -2.47 -10.45 1.02
CA ARG A 85 -1.31 -10.09 1.85
C ARG A 85 -1.40 -8.62 2.27
N TYR A 86 -2.56 -8.19 2.76
CA TYR A 86 -2.87 -6.78 3.01
C TYR A 86 -1.93 -6.13 4.03
N PHE A 87 -1.39 -6.90 4.97
CA PHE A 87 -0.65 -6.39 6.12
C PHE A 87 0.81 -6.83 6.14
N ILE A 88 1.34 -7.37 5.03
CA ILE A 88 2.77 -7.73 4.99
C ILE A 88 3.61 -6.48 4.90
N LYS A 89 4.37 -6.25 5.96
CA LYS A 89 5.45 -5.29 5.90
C LYS A 89 6.59 -5.89 5.07
N VAL A 90 7.02 -5.13 4.08
CA VAL A 90 8.29 -5.29 3.36
C VAL A 90 9.33 -4.35 3.94
#